data_AF-A0A2G8LF82-F1
#
_entry.id   AF-A0A2G8LF82-F1
#
_cell.length_a   1.000
_cell.length_b   1.000
_cell.length_c   1.000
_cell.angle_alpha   90.00
_cell.angle_beta   90.00
_cell.angle_gamma   90.00
#
_symmetry.space_group_name_H-M   'P 1'
#
loop_
_entity.id
_entity.type
_entity.pdbx_description
1 polymer ?
#
loop_
_entity_poly.entity_id
_entity_poly.type
_entity_poly.pdbx_seq_one_letter_code
_entity_poly.pdbx_strand_id
1 'polypeptide(L)'
;MDLDVCMGKKRVTGRKLRFVCYLMIILLSICKAVPSIMILVDGLNELAYFEGISGKEYNVTCKVIATKPILSMTWTVNDVSINTARLVTENQDKPETFDIVTSMTYNGNGSDDIFNCTSTRENYFSVEQNLLVKTYVLPELRLQVGNVNVTRGDINVTAGESLVIQCIAFSARSVGVFLWTTSDGHVISGVGDVKMSLNRFYNGTFDVEDEFIFIPRRSGILSCTHQTEDHEEATVSLNIIIMNDNNAEKNNMNVLAISLIVSSVAAVFVIAMCFRLVKGLHAHANVRFDHQQEAIGTLPGTMTLTGRRPPSMKLPEKPSKQTSLEVPDFDDERYHSLFDDAPEASIIDRKRVCLLTRISEGVIFQRWMGTFTKPQGRKEYITISLRNDTINQSRYNWEMFAKKIIELPGCRHIAECVGLCLDGEKLLVLQSYSHSVDLHSYLSKDNKADESNFTSRRLQLASQVLLGMEFLVSHG
;
A
#
# COMPACT_ATOMS: atom_id res chain seq x y z
N MET A 1 47.40 -30.13 36.91
CA MET A 1 46.09 -29.48 37.08
C MET A 1 45.07 -30.55 36.77
N ASP A 2 44.55 -31.11 37.85
CA ASP A 2 44.05 -32.47 37.89
C ASP A 2 42.54 -32.42 38.06
N LEU A 3 41.83 -33.35 37.43
CA LEU A 3 40.38 -33.49 37.55
C LEU A 3 39.98 -34.97 37.51
N ASP A 4 40.58 -35.73 38.43
CA ASP A 4 40.33 -37.17 38.64
C ASP A 4 39.65 -37.39 40.00
N VAL A 5 38.34 -37.11 40.07
CA VAL A 5 37.54 -37.20 41.30
C VAL A 5 36.16 -37.82 41.05
N CYS A 6 35.86 -38.87 41.82
CA CYS A 6 34.52 -39.41 42.08
C CYS A 6 33.64 -39.88 40.88
N MET A 7 33.98 -41.05 40.32
CA MET A 7 32.95 -42.07 40.06
C MET A 7 33.32 -43.43 40.68
N GLY A 8 32.42 -43.98 41.49
CA GLY A 8 32.66 -45.19 42.27
C GLY A 8 32.67 -46.46 41.42
N LYS A 9 33.75 -47.26 41.53
CA LYS A 9 33.95 -48.54 40.80
C LYS A 9 33.01 -49.66 41.26
N LYS A 10 31.70 -49.55 40.99
CA LYS A 10 30.82 -50.73 40.90
C LYS A 10 31.18 -51.50 39.63
N ARG A 11 31.71 -52.72 39.77
CA ARG A 11 31.93 -53.66 38.64
C ARG A 11 30.58 -54.07 38.04
N VAL A 12 30.05 -53.28 37.09
CA VAL A 12 28.94 -53.70 36.24
C VAL A 12 29.46 -54.84 35.36
N THR A 13 28.90 -56.04 35.54
CA THR A 13 29.32 -57.21 34.77
C THR A 13 29.00 -57.03 33.29
N GLY A 14 29.97 -57.37 32.41
CA GLY A 14 29.97 -56.99 30.99
C GLY A 14 28.80 -57.49 30.13
N ARG A 15 27.91 -58.34 30.69
CA ARG A 15 26.62 -58.69 30.05
C ARG A 15 25.64 -57.51 30.02
N LYS A 16 25.58 -56.67 31.07
CA LYS A 16 24.64 -55.52 31.09
C LYS A 16 25.02 -54.43 30.08
N LEU A 17 26.31 -54.13 29.93
CA LEU A 17 26.75 -53.11 28.98
C LEU A 17 26.45 -53.50 27.53
N ARG A 18 26.70 -54.77 27.16
CA ARG A 18 26.33 -55.30 25.83
C ARG A 18 24.83 -55.22 25.55
N PHE A 19 23.98 -55.43 26.55
CA PHE A 19 22.53 -55.32 26.40
C PHE A 19 22.07 -53.88 26.14
N VAL A 20 22.68 -52.89 26.81
CA VAL A 20 22.41 -51.47 26.55
C VAL A 20 22.89 -51.07 25.15
N CYS A 21 24.09 -51.49 24.73
CA CYS A 21 24.57 -51.22 23.37
C CYS A 21 23.66 -51.87 22.30
N TYR A 22 23.24 -53.12 22.47
CA TYR A 22 22.30 -53.76 21.54
C TYR A 22 20.95 -53.05 21.49
N LEU A 23 20.38 -52.67 22.64
CA LEU A 23 19.12 -51.95 22.68
C LEU A 23 19.25 -50.57 22.02
N MET A 24 20.36 -49.86 22.24
CA MET A 24 20.62 -48.56 21.64
C MET A 24 20.88 -48.64 20.13
N ILE A 25 21.57 -49.69 19.65
CA ILE A 25 21.73 -49.97 18.21
C ILE A 25 20.37 -50.28 17.58
N ILE A 26 19.53 -51.10 18.23
CA ILE A 26 18.17 -51.40 17.75
C ILE A 26 17.32 -50.12 17.70
N LEU A 27 17.39 -49.25 18.71
CA LEU A 27 16.68 -47.97 18.73
C LEU A 27 17.20 -47.00 17.65
N LEU A 28 18.51 -46.96 17.40
CA LEU A 28 19.11 -46.17 16.32
C LEU A 28 18.77 -46.72 14.92
N SER A 29 18.67 -48.04 14.76
CA SER A 29 18.11 -48.66 13.53
C SER A 29 16.60 -48.45 13.38
N ILE A 30 15.91 -47.92 14.40
CA ILE A 30 14.50 -47.51 14.38
C ILE A 30 14.38 -45.97 14.25
N CYS A 31 15.49 -45.25 14.01
CA CYS A 31 15.45 -43.87 13.49
C CYS A 31 14.88 -43.83 12.06
N LYS A 32 13.56 -43.97 11.96
CA LYS A 32 12.78 -43.72 10.75
C LYS A 32 13.12 -42.32 10.26
N ALA A 33 13.57 -42.21 9.01
CA ALA A 33 13.65 -40.92 8.35
C ALA A 33 12.24 -40.31 8.35
N VAL A 34 12.07 -39.16 9.02
CA VAL A 34 10.84 -38.38 8.94
C VAL A 34 10.83 -37.78 7.53
N PRO A 35 9.86 -38.14 6.67
CA PRO A 35 9.87 -37.68 5.29
C PRO A 35 9.52 -36.19 5.24
N SER A 36 10.30 -35.42 4.48
CA SER A 36 10.01 -34.00 4.28
C SER A 36 9.07 -33.87 3.10
N ILE A 37 7.89 -33.30 3.33
CA ILE A 37 6.96 -32.87 2.27
C ILE A 37 7.23 -31.41 1.94
N MET A 38 7.03 -31.02 0.68
CA MET A 38 7.07 -29.62 0.24
C MET A 38 6.21 -29.44 -1.02
N ILE A 39 5.54 -28.30 -1.12
CA ILE A 39 4.88 -27.86 -2.36
C ILE A 39 5.79 -26.83 -3.05
N LEU A 40 5.78 -26.86 -4.37
CA LEU A 40 6.45 -25.96 -5.28
C LEU A 40 5.43 -25.41 -6.29
N VAL A 41 5.60 -24.16 -6.71
CA VAL A 41 4.88 -23.59 -7.87
C VAL A 41 5.91 -23.04 -8.85
N ASP A 42 5.85 -23.48 -10.12
CA ASP A 42 6.83 -23.15 -11.17
C ASP A 42 8.31 -23.37 -10.77
N GLY A 43 8.55 -24.26 -9.79
CA GLY A 43 9.88 -24.56 -9.24
C GLY A 43 10.32 -23.70 -8.03
N LEU A 44 9.50 -22.73 -7.60
CA LEU A 44 9.71 -21.99 -6.36
C LEU A 44 9.39 -22.87 -5.15
N ASN A 45 10.31 -22.97 -4.19
CA ASN A 45 10.22 -23.90 -3.04
C ASN A 45 9.54 -23.29 -1.81
N GLU A 46 9.02 -24.16 -0.94
CA GLU A 46 8.65 -23.85 0.47
C GLU A 46 7.57 -22.76 0.62
N LEU A 47 6.68 -22.65 -0.37
CA LEU A 47 5.56 -21.72 -0.35
C LEU A 47 4.40 -22.27 0.49
N ALA A 48 4.06 -21.57 1.58
CA ALA A 48 2.77 -21.70 2.26
C ALA A 48 1.67 -20.85 1.57
N TYR A 49 2.08 -19.90 0.73
CA TYR A 49 1.25 -18.91 0.07
C TYR A 49 1.84 -18.59 -1.31
N PHE A 50 0.99 -18.40 -2.31
CA PHE A 50 1.37 -18.04 -3.68
C PHE A 50 0.32 -17.12 -4.32
N GLU A 51 0.78 -16.16 -5.12
CA GLU A 51 -0.06 -15.22 -5.87
C GLU A 51 0.12 -15.45 -7.38
N GLY A 52 -0.98 -15.48 -8.12
CA GLY A 52 -0.95 -15.75 -9.56
C GLY A 52 -1.95 -14.96 -10.41
N ILE A 53 -1.54 -14.67 -11.64
CA ILE A 53 -2.38 -14.08 -12.69
C ILE A 53 -3.51 -15.06 -13.02
N SER A 54 -4.75 -14.60 -12.92
CA SER A 54 -5.91 -15.43 -13.25
C SER A 54 -5.92 -15.82 -14.74
N GLY A 55 -6.22 -17.08 -15.04
CA GLY A 55 -6.14 -17.64 -16.40
C GLY A 55 -4.73 -17.98 -16.90
N LYS A 56 -3.66 -17.73 -16.13
CA LYS A 56 -2.31 -18.23 -16.44
C LYS A 56 -2.17 -19.69 -15.95
N GLU A 57 -1.47 -20.52 -16.72
CA GLU A 57 -1.08 -21.86 -16.31
C GLU A 57 0.15 -21.86 -15.37
N TYR A 58 0.06 -22.67 -14.33
CA TYR A 58 1.04 -22.86 -13.26
C TYR A 58 1.30 -24.34 -13.02
N ASN A 59 2.57 -24.73 -12.89
CA ASN A 59 2.93 -26.11 -12.55
C ASN A 59 3.05 -26.26 -11.03
N VAL A 60 1.98 -26.73 -10.40
CA VAL A 60 1.95 -27.02 -8.96
C VAL A 60 2.50 -28.44 -8.75
N THR A 61 3.62 -28.55 -8.03
CA THR A 61 4.33 -29.80 -7.81
C THR A 61 4.49 -30.06 -6.31
N CYS A 62 4.16 -31.25 -5.84
CA CYS A 62 4.44 -31.69 -4.48
C CYS A 62 5.53 -32.76 -4.51
N LYS A 63 6.57 -32.55 -3.69
CA LYS A 63 7.69 -33.45 -3.52
C LYS A 63 7.72 -33.98 -2.09
N VAL A 64 7.91 -35.29 -1.94
CA VAL A 64 8.21 -35.93 -0.64
C VAL A 64 9.58 -36.59 -0.72
N ILE A 65 10.48 -36.21 0.18
CA ILE A 65 11.91 -36.53 0.13
C ILE A 65 12.27 -37.65 1.11
N ALA A 66 13.12 -38.58 0.65
CA ALA A 66 13.75 -39.64 1.46
C ALA A 66 12.76 -40.54 2.22
N THR A 67 11.69 -40.96 1.54
CA THR A 67 10.65 -41.83 2.10
C THR A 67 11.11 -43.29 2.22
N LYS A 68 10.72 -43.99 3.31
CA LYS A 68 10.95 -45.43 3.45
C LYS A 68 9.83 -46.09 4.29
N PRO A 69 9.00 -46.99 3.70
CA PRO A 69 8.91 -47.34 2.29
C PRO A 69 8.30 -46.21 1.45
N ILE A 70 8.11 -46.47 0.16
CA ILE A 70 7.26 -45.69 -0.75
C ILE A 70 5.88 -45.45 -0.10
N LEU A 71 5.49 -44.18 -0.01
CA LEU A 71 4.20 -43.73 0.57
C LEU A 71 3.09 -43.66 -0.49
N SER A 72 1.83 -43.52 -0.09
CA SER A 72 0.78 -42.96 -0.95
C SER A 72 0.85 -41.43 -0.96
N MET A 73 0.32 -40.82 -2.02
CA MET A 73 0.14 -39.37 -2.13
C MET A 73 -1.24 -39.07 -2.71
N THR A 74 -1.88 -38.04 -2.19
CA THR A 74 -3.22 -37.59 -2.55
C THR A 74 -3.25 -36.07 -2.56
N TRP A 75 -3.92 -35.50 -3.55
CA TRP A 75 -4.15 -34.06 -3.67
C TRP A 75 -5.62 -33.74 -3.44
N THR A 76 -5.89 -32.68 -2.70
CA THR A 76 -7.17 -31.97 -2.75
C THR A 76 -6.95 -30.50 -3.11
N VAL A 77 -7.88 -29.93 -3.86
CA VAL A 77 -8.01 -28.48 -4.07
C VAL A 77 -9.43 -28.11 -3.66
N ASN A 78 -9.58 -27.24 -2.66
CA ASN A 78 -10.86 -26.89 -2.04
C ASN A 78 -11.67 -28.16 -1.66
N ASP A 79 -11.02 -29.10 -0.96
CA ASP A 79 -11.53 -30.43 -0.58
C ASP A 79 -11.89 -31.39 -1.73
N VAL A 80 -11.80 -30.97 -3.01
CA VAL A 80 -12.03 -31.83 -4.17
C VAL A 80 -10.75 -32.61 -4.51
N SER A 81 -10.83 -33.94 -4.51
CA SER A 81 -9.69 -34.83 -4.80
C SER A 81 -9.26 -34.78 -6.27
N ILE A 82 -7.96 -34.56 -6.53
CA ILE A 82 -7.38 -34.53 -7.88
C ILE A 82 -6.48 -35.76 -8.12
N ASN A 83 -6.70 -36.46 -9.24
CA ASN A 83 -5.85 -37.55 -9.71
C ASN A 83 -4.66 -37.01 -10.51
N THR A 84 -3.48 -36.94 -9.88
CA THR A 84 -2.24 -36.50 -10.52
C THR A 84 -1.37 -37.67 -10.98
N ALA A 85 -0.60 -37.48 -12.05
CA ALA A 85 0.49 -38.40 -12.39
C ALA A 85 1.56 -38.42 -11.28
N ARG A 86 2.22 -39.57 -11.11
CA ARG A 86 3.19 -39.80 -10.03
C ARG A 86 4.50 -40.34 -10.58
N LEU A 87 5.60 -39.69 -10.24
CA LEU A 87 6.96 -40.17 -10.42
C LEU A 87 7.54 -40.65 -9.07
N VAL A 88 8.32 -41.73 -9.11
CA VAL A 88 9.07 -42.23 -7.95
C VAL A 88 10.51 -42.47 -8.41
N THR A 89 11.48 -41.95 -7.66
CA THR A 89 12.91 -42.11 -7.92
C THR A 89 13.62 -42.54 -6.65
N GLU A 90 14.67 -43.37 -6.76
CA GLU A 90 15.55 -43.62 -5.61
C GLU A 90 16.32 -42.33 -5.27
N ASN A 91 16.46 -42.02 -3.98
CA ASN A 91 17.14 -40.83 -3.50
C ASN A 91 18.66 -41.02 -3.56
N GLN A 92 19.36 -40.15 -4.28
CA GLN A 92 20.81 -40.26 -4.53
C GLN A 92 21.65 -39.98 -3.27
N ASP A 93 21.17 -39.12 -2.36
CA ASP A 93 21.86 -38.74 -1.13
C ASP A 93 21.66 -39.77 0.00
N LYS A 94 20.57 -40.55 -0.08
CA LYS A 94 20.09 -41.47 0.97
C LYS A 94 19.63 -42.79 0.35
N PRO A 95 20.56 -43.74 0.11
CA PRO A 95 20.25 -45.06 -0.44
C PRO A 95 19.15 -45.79 0.32
N GLU A 96 18.42 -46.68 -0.39
CA GLU A 96 17.24 -47.38 0.14
C GLU A 96 16.08 -46.47 0.58
N THR A 97 16.07 -45.19 0.18
CA THR A 97 14.94 -44.27 0.36
C THR A 97 14.48 -43.70 -0.98
N PHE A 98 13.22 -43.28 -1.06
CA PHE A 98 12.59 -42.86 -2.31
C PHE A 98 12.13 -41.42 -2.23
N ASP A 99 12.44 -40.65 -3.27
CA ASP A 99 11.79 -39.38 -3.55
C ASP A 99 10.53 -39.64 -4.37
N ILE A 100 9.45 -38.95 -4.03
CA ILE A 100 8.17 -39.03 -4.72
C ILE A 100 7.84 -37.63 -5.23
N VAL A 101 7.45 -37.53 -6.49
CA VAL A 101 7.02 -36.28 -7.12
C VAL A 101 5.65 -36.49 -7.75
N THR A 102 4.74 -35.56 -7.48
CA THR A 102 3.43 -35.46 -8.17
C THR A 102 3.24 -34.02 -8.63
N SER A 103 2.69 -33.83 -9.81
CA SER A 103 2.49 -32.50 -10.37
C SER A 103 1.19 -32.39 -11.15
N MET A 104 0.69 -31.16 -11.28
CA MET A 104 -0.50 -30.82 -12.05
C MET A 104 -0.41 -29.39 -12.58
N THR A 105 -1.02 -29.17 -13.75
CA THR A 105 -1.24 -27.83 -14.29
C THR A 105 -2.49 -27.24 -13.63
N TYR A 106 -2.32 -26.11 -12.95
CA TYR A 106 -3.40 -25.27 -12.45
C TYR A 106 -3.55 -24.04 -13.36
N ASN A 107 -4.77 -23.55 -13.58
CA ASN A 107 -5.06 -22.50 -14.57
C ASN A 107 -5.44 -21.13 -13.99
N GLY A 108 -5.28 -20.91 -12.68
CA GLY A 108 -5.53 -19.61 -12.06
C GLY A 108 -7.00 -19.17 -12.01
N ASN A 109 -7.96 -20.10 -12.07
CA ASN A 109 -9.38 -19.74 -12.20
C ASN A 109 -10.13 -19.49 -10.87
N GLY A 110 -9.72 -20.11 -9.75
CA GLY A 110 -10.35 -19.90 -8.44
C GLY A 110 -9.71 -18.74 -7.66
N SER A 111 -10.45 -18.08 -6.77
CA SER A 111 -9.96 -16.84 -6.14
C SER A 111 -8.93 -17.05 -5.05
N ASP A 112 -9.22 -18.01 -4.16
CA ASP A 112 -8.48 -18.33 -2.94
C ASP A 112 -8.47 -19.86 -2.82
N ASP A 113 -7.74 -20.53 -3.73
CA ASP A 113 -7.73 -21.98 -3.83
C ASP A 113 -6.74 -22.59 -2.82
N ILE A 114 -7.23 -23.50 -1.98
CA ILE A 114 -6.44 -24.18 -0.96
C ILE A 114 -6.01 -25.55 -1.49
N PHE A 115 -4.70 -25.71 -1.68
CA PHE A 115 -4.05 -26.90 -2.19
C PHE A 115 -3.46 -27.72 -1.04
N ASN A 116 -4.03 -28.87 -0.72
CA ASN A 116 -3.45 -29.79 0.26
C ASN A 116 -2.80 -30.98 -0.46
N CYS A 117 -1.49 -31.12 -0.26
CA CYS A 117 -0.77 -32.34 -0.61
C CYS A 117 -0.65 -33.21 0.66
N THR A 118 -1.29 -34.38 0.63
CA THR A 118 -1.22 -35.36 1.73
C THR A 118 -0.39 -36.56 1.29
N SER A 119 0.61 -36.95 2.10
CA SER A 119 1.35 -38.20 1.92
C SER A 119 1.15 -39.13 3.10
N THR A 120 0.66 -40.32 2.79
CA THR A 120 0.08 -41.25 3.77
C THR A 120 0.80 -42.59 3.76
N ARG A 121 0.76 -43.29 4.89
CA ARG A 121 1.05 -44.71 4.97
C ARG A 121 0.06 -45.38 5.91
N GLU A 122 -0.61 -46.42 5.39
CA GLU A 122 -1.54 -47.26 6.14
C GLU A 122 -0.98 -47.59 7.54
N ASN A 123 -1.72 -47.20 8.57
CA ASN A 123 -1.45 -47.52 9.98
C ASN A 123 -0.11 -47.01 10.56
N TYR A 124 0.56 -46.02 9.94
CA TYR A 124 1.83 -45.47 10.44
C TYR A 124 1.85 -43.96 10.67
N PHE A 125 1.61 -43.15 9.62
CA PHE A 125 1.60 -41.69 9.69
C PHE A 125 0.96 -41.08 8.45
N SER A 126 0.53 -39.82 8.58
CA SER A 126 0.30 -38.90 7.47
C SER A 126 1.23 -37.71 7.65
N VAL A 127 1.71 -37.13 6.55
CA VAL A 127 2.32 -35.80 6.53
C VAL A 127 1.57 -34.98 5.47
N GLU A 128 1.14 -33.79 5.84
CA GLU A 128 0.32 -32.91 5.02
C GLU A 128 1.04 -31.57 4.87
N GLN A 129 0.96 -31.00 3.67
CA GLN A 129 1.40 -29.64 3.39
C GLN A 129 0.29 -28.91 2.64
N ASN A 130 -0.03 -27.71 3.12
CA ASN A 130 -1.05 -26.86 2.51
C ASN A 130 -0.38 -25.66 1.85
N LEU A 131 -0.95 -25.21 0.75
CA LEU A 131 -0.58 -24.00 0.02
C LEU A 131 -1.88 -23.23 -0.26
N LEU A 132 -1.95 -21.97 0.19
CA LEU A 132 -2.98 -21.05 -0.28
C LEU A 132 -2.52 -20.39 -1.58
N VAL A 133 -3.22 -20.65 -2.68
CA VAL A 133 -3.05 -19.93 -3.94
C VAL A 133 -4.12 -18.85 -4.03
N LYS A 134 -3.72 -17.58 -4.00
CA LYS A 134 -4.58 -16.49 -4.43
C LYS A 134 -4.37 -16.22 -5.90
N THR A 135 -5.47 -15.92 -6.59
CA THR A 135 -5.40 -15.36 -7.94
C THR A 135 -5.84 -13.92 -7.95
N TYR A 136 -5.23 -13.14 -8.81
CA TYR A 136 -5.60 -11.75 -9.08
C TYR A 136 -5.93 -11.61 -10.57
N VAL A 137 -6.78 -10.65 -10.91
CA VAL A 137 -7.06 -10.31 -12.31
C VAL A 137 -6.42 -8.96 -12.57
N LEU A 138 -5.32 -8.95 -13.33
CA LEU A 138 -4.73 -7.70 -13.83
C LEU A 138 -5.77 -7.04 -14.77
N PRO A 139 -6.30 -5.86 -14.43
CA PRO A 139 -7.46 -5.30 -15.12
C PRO A 139 -7.10 -4.76 -16.51
N GLU A 140 -8.02 -4.87 -17.46
CA GLU A 140 -7.85 -4.25 -18.77
C GLU A 140 -8.11 -2.74 -18.65
N LEU A 141 -7.05 -1.94 -18.55
CA LEU A 141 -7.22 -0.49 -18.45
C LEU A 141 -7.65 0.13 -19.78
N ARG A 142 -8.72 0.92 -19.73
CA ARG A 142 -9.25 1.68 -20.85
C ARG A 142 -9.32 3.16 -20.50
N LEU A 143 -8.91 4.02 -21.43
CA LEU A 143 -9.11 5.46 -21.33
C LEU A 143 -10.31 5.89 -22.18
N GLN A 144 -11.09 6.82 -21.65
CA GLN A 144 -12.21 7.47 -22.33
C GLN A 144 -12.03 9.00 -22.21
N VAL A 145 -12.30 9.73 -23.29
CA VAL A 145 -12.19 11.20 -23.35
C VAL A 145 -13.55 11.76 -23.71
N GLY A 146 -14.19 12.44 -22.76
CA GLY A 146 -15.64 12.66 -22.80
C GLY A 146 -16.37 11.32 -22.96
N ASN A 147 -17.15 11.18 -24.04
CA ASN A 147 -17.88 9.95 -24.35
C ASN A 147 -17.13 8.98 -25.30
N VAL A 148 -15.90 9.26 -25.72
CA VAL A 148 -15.18 8.49 -26.75
C VAL A 148 -14.08 7.62 -26.14
N ASN A 149 -14.09 6.31 -26.41
CA ASN A 149 -13.05 5.39 -25.95
C ASN A 149 -11.76 5.60 -26.75
N VAL A 150 -10.65 5.88 -26.06
CA VAL A 150 -9.31 6.11 -26.63
C VAL A 150 -8.30 5.18 -25.95
N THR A 151 -8.54 3.87 -26.04
CA THR A 151 -7.67 2.83 -25.45
C THR A 151 -6.23 2.88 -25.96
N ARG A 152 -6.03 3.23 -27.24
CA ARG A 152 -4.72 3.55 -27.85
C ARG A 152 -4.93 4.58 -28.97
N GLY A 153 -4.29 5.74 -28.88
CA GLY A 153 -4.33 6.74 -29.93
C GLY A 153 -3.76 8.10 -29.52
N ASP A 154 -3.65 8.99 -30.51
CA ASP A 154 -3.35 10.40 -30.32
C ASP A 154 -4.67 11.20 -30.27
N ILE A 155 -4.82 12.13 -29.32
CA ILE A 155 -5.89 13.13 -29.37
C ILE A 155 -5.36 14.52 -29.72
N ASN A 156 -6.09 15.21 -30.58
CA ASN A 156 -5.81 16.59 -30.99
C ASN A 156 -6.70 17.55 -30.19
N VAL A 157 -6.12 18.48 -29.43
CA VAL A 157 -6.84 19.33 -28.47
C VAL A 157 -6.33 20.77 -28.48
N THR A 158 -7.16 21.72 -28.03
CA THR A 158 -6.76 23.13 -27.95
C THR A 158 -5.95 23.41 -26.69
N ALA A 159 -4.98 24.33 -26.76
CA ALA A 159 -4.19 24.70 -25.58
C ALA A 159 -5.05 25.34 -24.49
N GLY A 160 -5.05 24.77 -23.28
CA GLY A 160 -5.83 25.26 -22.15
C GLY A 160 -7.32 24.89 -22.15
N GLU A 161 -7.77 24.06 -23.09
CA GLU A 161 -9.11 23.46 -23.07
C GLU A 161 -9.22 22.39 -21.96
N SER A 162 -10.35 22.30 -21.28
CA SER A 162 -10.56 21.32 -20.20
C SER A 162 -11.13 20.00 -20.72
N LEU A 163 -10.37 18.93 -20.58
CA LEU A 163 -10.74 17.57 -20.98
C LEU A 163 -11.24 16.80 -19.75
N VAL A 164 -12.43 16.21 -19.83
CA VAL A 164 -12.84 15.15 -18.90
C VAL A 164 -12.27 13.84 -19.44
N ILE A 165 -11.39 13.21 -18.67
CA ILE A 165 -10.72 11.95 -19.02
C ILE A 165 -11.07 10.94 -17.94
N GLN A 166 -11.57 9.77 -18.36
CA GLN A 166 -11.90 8.67 -17.47
C GLN A 166 -10.91 7.53 -17.68
N CYS A 167 -10.44 6.93 -16.60
CA CYS A 167 -9.70 5.67 -16.62
C CYS A 167 -10.57 4.56 -16.02
N ILE A 168 -10.69 3.45 -16.75
CA ILE A 168 -11.57 2.34 -16.40
C ILE A 168 -10.72 1.08 -16.25
N ALA A 169 -10.60 0.58 -15.02
CA ALA A 169 -10.03 -0.72 -14.72
C ALA A 169 -11.12 -1.79 -14.89
N PHE A 170 -11.19 -2.37 -16.09
CA PHE A 170 -12.21 -3.36 -16.44
C PHE A 170 -11.88 -4.73 -15.84
N SER A 171 -12.86 -5.34 -15.16
CA SER A 171 -12.74 -6.65 -14.49
C SER A 171 -11.68 -6.72 -13.36
N ALA A 172 -11.42 -5.61 -12.66
CA ALA A 172 -10.58 -5.60 -11.46
C ALA A 172 -11.21 -6.39 -10.30
N ARG A 173 -10.41 -6.94 -9.37
CA ARG A 173 -10.96 -7.62 -8.16
C ARG A 173 -11.07 -6.74 -6.92
N SER A 174 -10.30 -5.66 -6.85
CA SER A 174 -10.35 -4.65 -5.79
C SER A 174 -10.42 -3.25 -6.39
N VAL A 175 -10.78 -2.25 -5.58
CA VAL A 175 -10.86 -0.84 -6.02
C VAL A 175 -9.48 -0.35 -6.48
N GLY A 176 -8.42 -0.76 -5.79
CA GLY A 176 -7.06 -0.31 -6.04
C GLY A 176 -6.87 1.20 -5.86
N VAL A 177 -5.79 1.72 -6.44
CA VAL A 177 -5.45 3.15 -6.44
C VAL A 177 -5.15 3.58 -7.88
N PHE A 178 -5.77 4.66 -8.34
CA PHE A 178 -5.43 5.28 -9.62
C PHE A 178 -4.36 6.35 -9.44
N LEU A 179 -3.35 6.31 -10.32
CA LEU A 179 -2.21 7.23 -10.35
C LEU A 179 -2.08 7.83 -11.74
N TRP A 180 -2.31 9.14 -11.85
CA TRP A 180 -2.14 9.88 -13.10
C TRP A 180 -0.74 10.51 -13.16
N THR A 181 -0.03 10.29 -14.26
CA THR A 181 1.31 10.85 -14.49
C THR A 181 1.42 11.51 -15.87
N THR A 182 2.06 12.67 -15.94
CA THR A 182 2.44 13.32 -17.20
C THR A 182 3.83 12.89 -17.67
N SER A 183 4.16 13.14 -18.94
CA SER A 183 5.43 12.76 -19.58
C SER A 183 6.71 13.34 -18.97
N ASP A 184 6.58 14.28 -18.03
CA ASP A 184 7.67 14.83 -17.20
C ASP A 184 7.81 14.11 -15.83
N GLY A 185 7.03 13.05 -15.59
CA GLY A 185 7.06 12.24 -14.36
C GLY A 185 6.28 12.86 -13.20
N HIS A 186 5.59 13.98 -13.39
CA HIS A 186 4.77 14.58 -12.35
C HIS A 186 3.49 13.77 -12.09
N VAL A 187 3.34 13.30 -10.86
CA VAL A 187 2.08 12.75 -10.34
C VAL A 187 1.07 13.87 -10.17
N ILE A 188 -0.13 13.70 -10.71
CA ILE A 188 -1.22 14.65 -10.53
C ILE A 188 -2.00 14.32 -9.25
N SER A 189 -2.19 15.31 -8.39
CA SER A 189 -3.05 15.23 -7.20
C SER A 189 -4.39 15.96 -7.43
N GLY A 190 -5.44 15.54 -6.70
CA GLY A 190 -6.81 15.99 -6.98
C GLY A 190 -7.56 15.09 -7.98
N VAL A 191 -7.25 13.80 -7.95
CA VAL A 191 -7.99 12.71 -8.63
C VAL A 191 -9.43 12.62 -8.09
N GLY A 192 -10.37 12.13 -8.90
CA GLY A 192 -11.81 12.18 -8.60
C GLY A 192 -12.29 11.15 -7.58
N ASP A 193 -13.61 11.18 -7.30
CA ASP A 193 -14.28 10.12 -6.54
C ASP A 193 -14.30 8.84 -7.39
N VAL A 194 -13.49 7.84 -7.00
CA VAL A 194 -13.43 6.54 -7.67
C VAL A 194 -14.77 5.81 -7.54
N LYS A 195 -15.39 5.51 -8.68
CA LYS A 195 -16.67 4.79 -8.79
C LYS A 195 -16.38 3.31 -8.97
N MET A 196 -17.16 2.45 -8.33
CA MET A 196 -17.07 1.00 -8.52
C MET A 196 -18.44 0.44 -8.89
N SER A 197 -18.47 -0.42 -9.91
CA SER A 197 -19.66 -1.16 -10.32
C SER A 197 -19.34 -2.65 -10.50
N LEU A 198 -20.34 -3.54 -10.36
CA LEU A 198 -20.13 -4.97 -10.58
C LEU A 198 -19.97 -5.28 -12.07
N ASN A 199 -18.90 -5.97 -12.46
CA ASN A 199 -18.67 -6.34 -13.85
C ASN A 199 -19.76 -7.32 -14.33
N ARG A 200 -20.24 -7.12 -15.56
CA ARG A 200 -21.40 -7.87 -16.11
C ARG A 200 -21.05 -9.20 -16.79
N PHE A 201 -19.76 -9.49 -16.95
CA PHE A 201 -19.23 -10.62 -17.71
C PHE A 201 -18.45 -11.60 -16.83
N TYR A 202 -17.76 -11.09 -15.81
CA TYR A 202 -16.88 -11.85 -14.92
C TYR A 202 -17.37 -11.73 -13.47
N ASN A 203 -17.98 -12.80 -12.97
CA ASN A 203 -18.52 -12.86 -11.61
C ASN A 203 -17.41 -12.70 -10.56
N GLY A 204 -17.67 -11.95 -9.50
CA GLY A 204 -16.67 -11.63 -8.47
C GLY A 204 -15.61 -10.61 -8.89
N THR A 205 -15.86 -9.84 -9.97
CA THR A 205 -15.02 -8.71 -10.37
C THR A 205 -15.84 -7.44 -10.56
N PHE A 206 -15.16 -6.31 -10.65
CA PHE A 206 -15.70 -4.97 -10.69
C PHE A 206 -15.15 -4.20 -11.89
N ASP A 207 -15.96 -3.31 -12.43
CA ASP A 207 -15.49 -2.24 -13.31
C ASP A 207 -15.32 -1.00 -12.43
N VAL A 208 -14.07 -0.61 -12.24
CA VAL A 208 -13.68 0.53 -11.39
C VAL A 208 -13.31 1.69 -12.28
N GLU A 209 -13.92 2.84 -12.05
CA GLU A 209 -13.82 4.02 -12.90
C GLU A 209 -13.31 5.23 -12.09
N ASP A 210 -12.30 5.90 -12.60
CA ASP A 210 -11.77 7.15 -12.06
C ASP A 210 -11.90 8.27 -13.11
N GLU A 211 -12.33 9.45 -12.70
CA GLU A 211 -12.67 10.58 -13.56
C GLU A 211 -11.84 11.82 -13.18
N PHE A 212 -11.07 12.33 -14.14
CA PHE A 212 -10.10 13.39 -13.92
C PHE A 212 -10.25 14.50 -14.98
N ILE A 213 -10.19 15.76 -14.54
CA ILE A 213 -10.29 16.94 -15.42
C ILE A 213 -8.87 17.47 -15.73
N PHE A 214 -8.39 17.17 -16.93
CA PHE A 214 -7.06 17.59 -17.40
C PHE A 214 -7.11 18.90 -18.21
N ILE A 215 -6.12 19.77 -18.04
CA ILE A 215 -5.98 21.03 -18.81
C ILE A 215 -4.59 21.06 -19.46
N PRO A 216 -4.41 20.48 -20.67
CA PRO A 216 -3.12 20.43 -21.36
C PRO A 216 -2.59 21.82 -21.71
N ARG A 217 -1.35 22.09 -21.29
CA ARG A 217 -0.60 23.32 -21.63
C ARG A 217 0.54 23.10 -22.63
N ARG A 218 0.94 21.84 -22.84
CA ARG A 218 1.93 21.38 -23.82
C ARG A 218 1.49 20.02 -24.36
N SER A 219 1.90 19.66 -25.57
CA SER A 219 1.78 18.28 -26.04
C SER A 219 2.63 17.35 -25.18
N GLY A 220 2.17 16.13 -24.95
CA GLY A 220 2.84 15.16 -24.08
C GLY A 220 2.01 13.90 -23.88
N ILE A 221 2.55 12.97 -23.10
CA ILE A 221 1.86 11.73 -22.73
C ILE A 221 1.19 11.93 -21.38
N LEU A 222 -0.07 11.49 -21.26
CA LEU A 222 -0.77 11.30 -20.00
C LEU A 222 -0.95 9.80 -19.79
N SER A 223 -0.45 9.27 -18.68
CA SER A 223 -0.61 7.87 -18.29
C SER A 223 -1.53 7.75 -17.07
N CYS A 224 -2.42 6.76 -17.12
CA CYS A 224 -3.15 6.24 -15.98
C CYS A 224 -2.52 4.90 -15.59
N THR A 225 -2.10 4.78 -14.34
CA THR A 225 -1.68 3.52 -13.71
C THR A 225 -2.73 3.14 -12.66
N HIS A 226 -3.18 1.90 -12.68
CA HIS A 226 -4.02 1.31 -11.63
C HIS A 226 -3.16 0.34 -10.82
N GLN A 227 -3.06 0.59 -9.52
CA GLN A 227 -2.32 -0.26 -8.59
C GLN A 227 -3.28 -1.07 -7.72
N THR A 228 -3.11 -2.40 -7.65
CA THR A 228 -3.91 -3.26 -6.76
C THR A 228 -3.39 -3.22 -5.32
N GLU A 229 -4.16 -3.77 -4.38
CA GLU A 229 -3.71 -3.98 -2.99
C GLU A 229 -2.47 -4.89 -2.92
N ASP A 230 -2.33 -5.82 -3.87
CA ASP A 230 -1.21 -6.76 -4.01
C ASP A 230 0.02 -6.13 -4.71
N HIS A 231 0.04 -4.80 -4.86
CA HIS A 231 1.08 -4.00 -5.55
C HIS A 231 1.30 -4.30 -7.05
N GLU A 232 0.38 -4.99 -7.73
CA GLU A 232 0.41 -5.06 -9.19
C GLU A 232 0.05 -3.71 -9.81
N GLU A 233 0.70 -3.36 -10.94
CA GLU A 233 0.46 -2.12 -11.66
C GLU A 233 0.09 -2.38 -13.13
N ALA A 234 -1.17 -2.12 -13.49
CA ALA A 234 -1.59 -2.00 -14.89
C ALA A 234 -1.40 -0.54 -15.34
N THR A 235 -0.94 -0.28 -16.57
CA THR A 235 -0.75 1.10 -17.07
C THR A 235 -1.24 1.26 -18.50
N VAL A 236 -1.95 2.36 -18.76
CA VAL A 236 -2.44 2.79 -20.08
C VAL A 236 -2.03 4.24 -20.34
N SER A 237 -1.66 4.57 -21.58
CA SER A 237 -1.13 5.88 -21.94
C SER A 237 -1.85 6.48 -23.15
N LEU A 238 -2.12 7.79 -23.07
CA LEU A 238 -2.75 8.63 -24.07
C LEU A 238 -1.77 9.69 -24.54
N ASN A 239 -1.57 9.80 -25.85
CA ASN A 239 -0.73 10.85 -26.42
C ASN A 239 -1.61 12.08 -26.72
N ILE A 240 -1.23 13.23 -26.18
CA ILE A 240 -2.00 14.47 -26.26
C ILE A 240 -1.23 15.45 -27.13
N ILE A 241 -1.77 15.74 -28.31
CA ILE A 241 -1.20 16.67 -29.28
C ILE A 241 -1.97 17.99 -29.21
N ILE A 242 -1.31 19.04 -28.74
CA ILE A 242 -1.90 20.38 -28.79
C ILE A 242 -1.85 20.90 -30.23
N MET A 243 -3.03 21.19 -30.78
CA MET A 243 -3.16 22.00 -31.99
C MET A 243 -2.94 23.46 -31.63
N ASN A 244 -1.76 23.98 -31.94
CA ASN A 244 -1.49 25.41 -31.91
C ASN A 244 -2.35 26.10 -32.99
N ASP A 245 -3.37 26.86 -32.58
CA ASP A 245 -4.30 27.55 -33.48
C ASP A 245 -3.69 28.82 -34.11
N ASN A 246 -2.51 28.65 -34.71
CA ASN A 246 -1.76 29.69 -35.43
C ASN A 246 -2.54 30.24 -36.66
N ASN A 247 -3.66 29.60 -37.02
CA ASN A 247 -4.53 30.06 -38.10
C ASN A 247 -5.46 31.19 -37.64
N ALA A 248 -5.94 31.16 -36.39
CA ALA A 248 -6.78 32.22 -35.83
C ALA A 248 -6.04 33.58 -35.77
N GLU A 249 -4.81 33.60 -35.25
CA GLU A 249 -4.01 34.83 -35.15
C GLU A 249 -3.66 35.40 -36.53
N LYS A 250 -3.32 34.53 -37.48
CA LYS A 250 -2.98 34.90 -38.87
C LYS A 250 -4.18 35.51 -39.61
N ASN A 251 -5.40 35.09 -39.30
CA ASN A 251 -6.62 35.69 -39.83
C ASN A 251 -6.94 37.06 -39.20
N ASN A 252 -6.73 37.23 -37.89
CA ASN A 252 -6.97 38.51 -37.21
C ASN A 252 -6.04 39.63 -37.71
N MET A 253 -4.77 39.32 -38.00
CA MET A 253 -3.85 40.27 -38.66
C MET A 253 -4.37 40.76 -40.01
N ASN A 254 -4.94 39.86 -40.83
CA ASN A 254 -5.53 40.24 -42.12
C ASN A 254 -6.78 41.13 -41.94
N VAL A 255 -7.65 40.86 -40.97
CA VAL A 255 -8.84 41.69 -40.70
C VAL A 255 -8.44 43.10 -40.25
N LEU A 256 -7.44 43.23 -39.37
CA LEU A 256 -6.91 44.55 -38.97
C LEU A 256 -6.25 45.30 -40.14
N ALA A 257 -5.46 44.61 -40.96
CA ALA A 257 -4.85 45.21 -42.15
C ALA A 257 -5.91 45.71 -43.16
N ILE A 258 -6.93 44.90 -43.44
CA ILE A 258 -8.05 45.29 -44.32
C ILE A 258 -8.82 46.48 -43.73
N SER A 259 -9.07 46.49 -42.42
CA SER A 259 -9.74 47.61 -41.72
C SER A 259 -8.95 48.92 -41.84
N LEU A 260 -7.62 48.88 -41.67
CA LEU A 260 -6.73 50.03 -41.86
C LEU A 260 -6.67 50.51 -43.31
N ILE A 261 -6.68 49.59 -44.28
CA ILE A 261 -6.73 49.95 -45.71
C ILE A 261 -8.05 50.66 -46.02
N VAL A 262 -9.19 50.09 -45.62
CA VAL A 262 -10.52 50.67 -45.86
C VAL A 262 -10.66 52.04 -45.18
N SER A 263 -10.18 52.21 -43.95
CA SER A 263 -10.25 53.50 -43.25
C SER A 263 -9.35 54.57 -43.90
N SER A 264 -8.17 54.19 -44.40
CA SER A 264 -7.29 55.13 -45.12
C SER A 264 -7.90 55.59 -46.46
N VAL A 265 -8.55 54.70 -47.20
CA VAL A 265 -9.28 55.04 -48.44
C VAL A 265 -10.46 55.96 -48.14
N ALA A 266 -11.25 55.67 -47.11
CA ALA A 266 -12.35 56.52 -46.67
C ALA A 266 -11.87 57.93 -46.28
N ALA A 267 -10.76 58.04 -45.54
CA ALA A 267 -10.16 59.33 -45.17
C ALA A 267 -9.73 60.15 -46.41
N VAL A 268 -9.10 59.52 -47.41
CA VAL A 268 -8.74 60.18 -48.68
C VAL A 268 -9.98 60.68 -49.44
N PHE A 269 -11.07 59.89 -49.47
CA PHE A 269 -12.34 60.32 -50.07
C PHE A 269 -12.98 61.51 -49.35
N VAL A 270 -12.95 61.53 -48.01
CA VAL A 270 -13.44 62.67 -47.20
C VAL A 270 -12.60 63.91 -47.44
N ILE A 271 -11.27 63.79 -47.46
CA ILE A 271 -10.37 64.91 -47.76
C ILE A 271 -10.64 65.46 -49.18
N ALA A 272 -10.84 64.59 -50.17
CA ALA A 272 -11.17 64.99 -51.54
C ALA A 272 -12.55 65.68 -51.65
N MET A 273 -13.56 65.21 -50.89
CA MET A 273 -14.86 65.89 -50.74
C MET A 273 -14.68 67.29 -50.15
N CYS A 274 -13.94 67.42 -49.04
CA CYS A 274 -13.67 68.71 -48.39
C CYS A 274 -12.96 69.69 -49.35
N PHE A 275 -11.95 69.24 -50.10
CA PHE A 275 -11.29 70.10 -51.11
C PHE A 275 -12.22 70.55 -52.24
N ARG A 276 -13.20 69.73 -52.66
CA ARG A 276 -14.22 70.14 -53.63
C ARG A 276 -15.20 71.15 -53.02
N LEU A 277 -15.67 70.92 -51.79
CA LEU A 277 -16.58 71.83 -51.08
C LEU A 277 -15.94 73.20 -50.81
N VAL A 278 -14.68 73.23 -50.35
CA VAL A 278 -13.93 74.48 -50.15
C VAL A 278 -13.77 75.24 -51.46
N LYS A 279 -13.44 74.57 -52.58
CA LYS A 279 -13.37 75.22 -53.91
C LYS A 279 -14.73 75.75 -54.40
N GLY A 280 -15.83 75.04 -54.11
CA GLY A 280 -17.19 75.50 -54.42
C GLY A 280 -17.59 76.73 -53.60
N LEU A 281 -17.34 76.72 -52.30
CA LEU A 281 -17.58 77.86 -51.40
C LEU A 281 -16.76 79.09 -51.82
N HIS A 282 -15.49 78.89 -52.21
CA HIS A 282 -14.63 79.98 -52.65
C HIS A 282 -15.10 80.67 -53.96
N ALA A 283 -15.96 80.01 -54.75
CA ALA A 283 -16.60 80.58 -55.93
C ALA A 283 -17.91 81.33 -55.62
N HIS A 284 -18.55 81.07 -54.48
CA HIS A 284 -19.80 81.73 -54.06
C HIS A 284 -19.63 82.84 -53.01
N ALA A 285 -18.46 82.94 -52.37
CA ALA A 285 -18.18 83.89 -51.29
C ALA A 285 -17.98 85.36 -51.75
N ASN A 286 -18.82 85.87 -52.64
CA ASN A 286 -18.78 87.28 -53.08
C ASN A 286 -20.18 87.86 -53.40
N VAL A 287 -21.20 87.52 -52.61
CA VAL A 287 -22.51 88.19 -52.58
C VAL A 287 -22.86 88.59 -51.14
N ARG A 288 -23.49 89.76 -51.03
CA ARG A 288 -23.66 90.64 -49.86
C ARG A 288 -24.59 90.09 -48.76
N PHE A 289 -24.43 90.63 -47.55
CA PHE A 289 -25.42 90.74 -46.47
C PHE A 289 -26.77 91.33 -47.00
N ASP A 290 -27.95 91.16 -46.37
CA ASP A 290 -28.23 91.62 -44.99
C ASP A 290 -29.55 91.14 -44.31
N HIS A 291 -29.51 91.16 -42.96
CA HIS A 291 -30.54 91.48 -41.94
C HIS A 291 -31.85 90.70 -41.62
N GLN A 292 -32.27 90.90 -40.35
CA GLN A 292 -33.47 90.46 -39.56
C GLN A 292 -33.47 88.99 -39.02
N GLN A 293 -33.74 88.64 -37.74
CA GLN A 293 -34.55 89.19 -36.61
C GLN A 293 -36.07 88.83 -36.75
N GLU A 294 -36.78 88.14 -35.86
CA GLU A 294 -36.57 87.60 -34.47
C GLU A 294 -37.44 86.30 -34.29
N ALA A 295 -37.81 85.68 -33.14
CA ALA A 295 -37.72 85.92 -31.68
C ALA A 295 -37.96 84.62 -30.82
N ILE A 296 -37.56 84.70 -29.54
CA ILE A 296 -38.13 84.09 -28.30
C ILE A 296 -38.69 82.65 -28.31
N GLY A 297 -38.14 81.77 -27.44
CA GLY A 297 -38.72 80.46 -27.08
C GLY A 297 -38.12 79.85 -25.79
N THR A 298 -38.92 79.73 -24.72
CA THR A 298 -38.51 79.49 -23.32
C THR A 298 -38.03 78.08 -22.93
N LEU A 299 -37.07 78.05 -21.98
CA LEU A 299 -36.70 76.98 -21.02
C LEU A 299 -37.84 76.65 -20.01
N PRO A 300 -37.74 75.69 -19.06
CA PRO A 300 -36.61 74.80 -18.70
C PRO A 300 -36.94 73.28 -18.61
N GLY A 301 -35.95 72.46 -18.23
CA GLY A 301 -36.10 71.00 -18.06
C GLY A 301 -35.13 70.37 -17.04
N THR A 302 -34.87 71.03 -15.92
CA THR A 302 -33.87 70.60 -14.93
C THR A 302 -34.42 69.56 -13.94
N MET A 303 -33.86 68.34 -13.90
CA MET A 303 -34.09 67.40 -12.79
C MET A 303 -32.80 66.70 -12.31
N THR A 304 -32.31 67.19 -11.18
CA THR A 304 -31.80 66.46 -9.99
C THR A 304 -31.11 65.09 -10.15
N LEU A 305 -29.92 65.00 -9.54
CA LEU A 305 -29.29 63.73 -9.13
C LEU A 305 -30.25 62.88 -8.27
N THR A 306 -30.27 61.57 -8.52
CA THR A 306 -30.45 60.56 -7.45
C THR A 306 -29.40 59.46 -7.64
N GLY A 307 -28.66 59.14 -6.59
CA GLY A 307 -27.55 58.19 -6.66
C GLY A 307 -28.03 56.74 -6.64
N ARG A 308 -27.70 55.95 -7.67
CA ARG A 308 -27.84 54.49 -7.60
C ARG A 308 -26.77 53.91 -6.68
N ARG A 309 -27.13 53.60 -5.43
CA ARG A 309 -26.41 52.58 -4.65
C ARG A 309 -26.51 51.24 -5.40
N PRO A 310 -25.45 50.41 -5.43
CA PRO A 310 -25.59 49.03 -5.88
C PRO A 310 -26.54 48.27 -4.94
N PRO A 311 -27.31 47.28 -5.44
CA PRO A 311 -28.12 46.43 -4.58
C PRO A 311 -27.20 45.64 -3.64
N SER A 312 -27.44 45.76 -2.33
CA SER A 312 -26.84 44.85 -1.36
C SER A 312 -27.46 43.48 -1.55
N MET A 313 -26.70 42.55 -2.13
CA MET A 313 -27.01 41.13 -2.04
C MET A 313 -26.88 40.71 -0.59
N LYS A 314 -28.01 40.64 0.12
CA LYS A 314 -28.08 39.86 1.35
C LYS A 314 -27.89 38.39 0.96
N LEU A 315 -27.05 37.68 1.72
CA LEU A 315 -26.93 36.23 1.63
C LEU A 315 -28.33 35.60 1.86
N PRO A 316 -28.66 34.46 1.21
CA PRO A 316 -29.91 33.77 1.47
C PRO A 316 -30.07 33.45 2.95
N GLU A 317 -31.28 33.69 3.47
CA GLU A 317 -31.63 33.41 4.86
C GLU A 317 -31.53 31.90 5.11
N LYS A 318 -30.67 31.49 6.05
CA LYS A 318 -30.47 30.07 6.39
C LYS A 318 -31.83 29.52 6.89
N PRO A 319 -32.40 28.47 6.27
CA PRO A 319 -33.71 27.96 6.67
C PRO A 319 -33.63 27.38 8.09
N SER A 320 -34.22 28.10 9.05
CA SER A 320 -34.31 27.72 10.45
C SER A 320 -35.32 26.61 10.68
N LYS A 321 -34.93 25.37 10.35
CA LYS A 321 -35.61 24.17 10.83
C LYS A 321 -34.78 23.50 11.92
N GLN A 322 -35.18 23.75 13.17
CA GLN A 322 -34.86 22.85 14.27
C GLN A 322 -35.58 21.51 14.01
N THR A 323 -34.86 20.55 13.45
CA THR A 323 -35.10 19.15 13.79
C THR A 323 -34.05 18.81 14.84
N SER A 324 -34.48 18.75 16.11
CA SER A 324 -33.62 18.29 17.20
C SER A 324 -33.40 16.78 17.07
N LEU A 325 -32.31 16.39 16.41
CA LEU A 325 -31.63 15.17 16.83
C LEU A 325 -30.88 15.51 18.11
N GLU A 326 -31.05 14.67 19.13
CA GLU A 326 -30.23 14.69 20.32
C GLU A 326 -28.82 14.22 19.93
N VAL A 327 -27.90 15.17 19.79
CA VAL A 327 -26.46 14.85 19.85
C VAL A 327 -26.19 14.44 21.30
N PRO A 328 -25.67 13.24 21.57
CA PRO A 328 -25.27 12.88 22.93
C PRO A 328 -24.18 13.84 23.38
N ASP A 329 -24.40 14.50 24.52
CA ASP A 329 -23.38 15.32 25.16
C ASP A 329 -22.31 14.37 25.71
N PHE A 330 -21.19 14.24 25.00
CA PHE A 330 -20.12 13.33 25.36
C PHE A 330 -19.23 14.00 26.42
N ASP A 331 -19.44 13.64 27.69
CA ASP A 331 -18.58 14.05 28.81
C ASP A 331 -17.10 13.73 28.54
N ASP A 332 -16.31 14.76 28.19
CA ASP A 332 -14.84 14.66 28.09
C ASP A 332 -14.20 14.22 29.42
N GLU A 333 -14.90 14.42 30.56
CA GLU A 333 -14.42 14.01 31.89
C GLU A 333 -14.31 12.48 32.08
N ARG A 334 -14.91 11.66 31.19
CA ARG A 334 -14.93 10.19 31.34
C ARG A 334 -13.72 9.45 30.76
N TYR A 335 -12.73 10.15 30.21
CA TYR A 335 -11.52 9.53 29.64
C TYR A 335 -10.57 8.90 30.68
N HIS A 336 -10.77 9.17 31.98
CA HIS A 336 -9.85 8.76 33.05
C HIS A 336 -10.24 7.48 33.82
N SER A 337 -11.37 6.84 33.52
CA SER A 337 -11.92 5.72 34.32
C SER A 337 -12.02 4.38 33.55
N LEU A 338 -10.97 3.99 32.81
CA LEU A 338 -10.93 2.76 32.00
C LEU A 338 -9.73 1.85 32.32
N PHE A 339 -9.35 1.77 33.61
CA PHE A 339 -8.17 1.01 34.07
C PHE A 339 -8.49 -0.13 35.08
N ASP A 340 -9.76 -0.34 35.44
CA ASP A 340 -10.12 -1.12 36.64
C ASP A 340 -9.83 -2.64 36.59
N ASP A 341 -9.71 -3.25 35.40
CA ASP A 341 -9.51 -4.70 35.21
C ASP A 341 -8.17 -5.08 34.55
N ALA A 342 -7.27 -4.12 34.29
CA ALA A 342 -5.95 -4.42 33.74
C ALA A 342 -4.95 -4.87 34.83
N PRO A 343 -4.01 -5.80 34.55
CA PRO A 343 -2.92 -6.08 35.48
C PRO A 343 -2.09 -4.80 35.72
N GLU A 344 -1.59 -4.59 36.95
CA GLU A 344 -0.99 -3.33 37.44
C GLU A 344 0.34 -2.93 36.76
N ALA A 345 0.34 -2.67 35.45
CA ALA A 345 1.47 -2.10 34.71
C ALA A 345 1.64 -0.61 35.05
N SER A 346 2.15 -0.35 36.26
CA SER A 346 2.22 0.99 36.85
C SER A 346 2.89 2.02 35.94
N ILE A 347 2.34 3.24 35.90
CA ILE A 347 3.02 4.39 35.32
C ILE A 347 4.14 4.80 36.28
N ILE A 348 5.37 4.77 35.77
CA ILE A 348 6.61 4.95 36.53
C ILE A 348 7.18 6.35 36.30
N ASP A 349 7.46 7.09 37.39
CA ASP A 349 8.15 8.38 37.35
C ASP A 349 9.51 8.23 36.64
N ARG A 350 9.74 9.08 35.63
CA ARG A 350 10.96 9.13 34.82
C ARG A 350 12.26 9.26 35.62
N LYS A 351 12.21 9.84 36.82
CA LYS A 351 13.35 9.91 37.77
C LYS A 351 13.81 8.52 38.25
N ARG A 352 12.94 7.52 38.19
CA ARG A 352 13.21 6.13 38.62
C ARG A 352 13.77 5.26 37.48
N VAL A 353 13.78 5.77 36.24
CA VAL A 353 14.26 5.08 35.03
C VAL A 353 15.54 5.72 34.52
N CYS A 354 16.53 4.91 34.17
CA CYS A 354 17.81 5.35 33.63
C CYS A 354 18.19 4.49 32.42
N LEU A 355 18.27 5.11 31.23
CA LEU A 355 18.81 4.48 30.02
C LEU A 355 20.33 4.38 30.16
N LEU A 356 20.91 3.23 29.80
CA LEU A 356 22.36 2.98 29.92
C LEU A 356 23.04 2.87 28.55
N THR A 357 22.50 2.03 27.65
CA THR A 357 23.06 1.83 26.30
C THR A 357 21.98 1.32 25.34
N ARG A 358 22.14 1.58 24.05
CA ARG A 358 21.24 1.07 23.01
C ARG A 358 21.64 -0.37 22.65
N ILE A 359 20.68 -1.29 22.69
CA ILE A 359 20.87 -2.72 22.34
C ILE A 359 20.61 -2.92 20.84
N SER A 360 19.52 -2.36 20.32
CA SER A 360 19.17 -2.43 18.90
C SER A 360 18.43 -1.19 18.42
N GLU A 361 18.48 -0.99 17.11
CA GLU A 361 17.77 0.06 16.37
C GLU A 361 16.94 -0.64 15.30
N GLY A 362 15.66 -0.88 15.59
CA GLY A 362 14.71 -1.44 14.63
C GLY A 362 14.12 -0.34 13.75
N VAL A 363 13.33 -0.76 12.76
CA VAL A 363 12.54 0.18 11.97
C VAL A 363 11.51 0.86 12.88
N ILE A 364 10.75 0.07 13.64
CA ILE A 364 9.59 0.51 14.41
C ILE A 364 9.98 1.21 15.73
N PHE A 365 10.90 0.60 16.49
CA PHE A 365 11.37 1.13 17.77
C PHE A 365 12.87 0.92 17.97
N GLN A 366 13.46 1.78 18.79
CA GLN A 366 14.79 1.57 19.35
C GLN A 366 14.66 0.85 20.70
N ARG A 367 15.57 -0.09 20.96
CA ARG A 367 15.58 -0.88 22.20
C ARG A 367 16.86 -0.61 22.97
N TRP A 368 16.71 -0.24 24.23
CA TRP A 368 17.78 0.17 25.13
C TRP A 368 17.83 -0.73 26.35
N MET A 369 19.04 -0.92 26.90
CA MET A 369 19.23 -1.43 28.24
C MET A 369 19.13 -0.26 29.20
N GLY A 370 18.42 -0.46 30.31
CA GLY A 370 18.32 0.52 31.37
C GLY A 370 18.28 -0.11 32.75
N THR A 371 18.13 0.74 33.75
CA THR A 371 17.75 0.33 35.11
C THR A 371 16.49 1.05 35.56
N PHE A 372 15.67 0.34 36.33
CA PHE A 372 14.52 0.86 37.03
C PHE A 372 14.71 0.72 38.54
N THR A 373 14.33 1.75 39.29
CA THR A 373 14.38 1.76 40.74
C THR A 373 12.98 1.47 41.30
N LYS A 374 12.80 0.28 41.89
CA LYS A 374 11.56 -0.11 42.58
C LYS A 374 11.31 0.76 43.82
N PRO A 375 10.07 0.84 44.36
CA PRO A 375 9.75 1.71 45.48
C PRO A 375 10.61 1.47 46.73
N GLN A 376 11.08 0.24 46.92
CA GLN A 376 11.99 -0.18 48.00
C GLN A 376 13.46 0.21 47.75
N GLY A 377 13.76 1.12 46.81
CA GLY A 377 15.11 1.60 46.48
C GLY A 377 15.99 0.61 45.69
N ARG A 378 15.56 -0.64 45.54
CA ARG A 378 16.27 -1.66 44.74
C ARG A 378 16.28 -1.27 43.26
N LYS A 379 17.46 -1.26 42.65
CA LYS A 379 17.64 -1.17 41.20
C LYS A 379 17.56 -2.55 40.56
N GLU A 380 16.89 -2.65 39.41
CA GLU A 380 16.81 -3.83 38.57
C GLU A 380 17.08 -3.44 37.11
N TYR A 381 17.64 -4.37 36.33
CA TYR A 381 17.88 -4.17 34.90
C TYR A 381 16.59 -4.39 34.11
N ILE A 382 16.34 -3.52 33.14
CA ILE A 382 15.16 -3.56 32.28
C ILE A 382 15.54 -3.31 30.81
N THR A 383 14.69 -3.80 29.93
CA THR A 383 14.66 -3.44 28.52
C THR A 383 13.70 -2.27 28.35
N ILE A 384 14.12 -1.21 27.66
CA ILE A 384 13.33 -0.01 27.40
C ILE A 384 13.13 0.08 25.89
N SER A 385 11.88 0.07 25.43
CA SER A 385 11.54 0.25 24.01
C SER A 385 10.96 1.64 23.79
N LEU A 386 11.38 2.33 22.72
CA LEU A 386 10.97 3.69 22.34
C LEU A 386 10.62 3.74 20.85
N ARG A 387 9.49 4.36 20.47
CA ARG A 387 9.15 4.62 19.06
C ARG A 387 10.31 5.30 18.32
N ASN A 388 10.60 4.86 17.10
CA ASN A 388 11.55 5.53 16.23
C ASN A 388 10.91 6.77 15.59
N ASP A 389 11.56 7.93 15.69
CA ASP A 389 10.97 9.22 15.23
C ASP A 389 10.88 9.34 13.71
N THR A 390 11.48 8.40 12.96
CA THR A 390 11.51 8.39 11.48
C THR A 390 10.25 7.84 10.83
N ILE A 391 9.29 7.30 11.59
CA ILE A 391 8.05 6.72 11.07
C ILE A 391 6.93 7.73 11.00
N ASN A 392 6.22 7.74 9.86
CA ASN A 392 5.02 8.54 9.66
C ASN A 392 3.87 8.01 10.53
N GLN A 393 3.33 8.86 11.41
CA GLN A 393 2.34 8.50 12.44
C GLN A 393 1.05 7.89 11.85
N SER A 394 0.72 8.20 10.60
CA SER A 394 -0.48 7.69 9.92
C SER A 394 -0.51 6.17 9.69
N ARG A 395 0.63 5.47 9.86
CA ARG A 395 0.70 4.00 9.68
C ARG A 395 0.94 3.20 10.96
N TYR A 396 1.26 3.83 12.09
CA TYR A 396 1.59 3.08 13.31
C TYR A 396 1.21 3.82 14.60
N ASN A 397 0.40 3.16 15.43
CA ASN A 397 -0.08 3.66 16.71
C ASN A 397 0.69 2.99 17.87
N TRP A 398 1.74 3.68 18.33
CA TRP A 398 2.64 3.21 19.40
C TRP A 398 1.94 3.10 20.75
N GLU A 399 0.95 3.95 20.95
CA GLU A 399 0.14 4.07 22.16
C GLU A 399 -0.79 2.84 22.29
N MET A 400 -1.35 2.35 21.17
CA MET A 400 -2.09 1.09 21.07
C MET A 400 -1.18 -0.14 21.26
N PHE A 401 0.02 -0.14 20.68
CA PHE A 401 1.03 -1.18 20.92
C PHE A 401 1.42 -1.28 22.40
N ALA A 402 1.68 -0.14 23.05
CA ALA A 402 2.00 -0.07 24.47
C ALA A 402 0.84 -0.56 25.34
N LYS A 403 -0.41 -0.22 24.98
CA LYS A 403 -1.62 -0.73 25.63
C LYS A 403 -1.73 -2.26 25.50
N LYS A 404 -1.60 -2.83 24.28
CA LYS A 404 -1.70 -4.29 24.08
C LYS A 404 -0.62 -5.07 24.83
N ILE A 405 0.60 -4.52 24.97
CA ILE A 405 1.67 -5.14 25.77
C ILE A 405 1.35 -5.20 27.27
N ILE A 406 0.45 -4.35 27.78
CA ILE A 406 -0.06 -4.41 29.16
C ILE A 406 -1.20 -5.43 29.27
N GLU A 407 -2.10 -5.45 28.28
CA GLU A 407 -3.26 -6.35 28.24
C GLU A 407 -2.86 -7.83 27.97
N LEU A 408 -1.66 -8.08 27.46
CA LEU A 408 -1.14 -9.43 27.25
C LEU A 408 -0.97 -10.19 28.58
N PRO A 409 -1.58 -11.38 28.74
CA PRO A 409 -1.38 -12.20 29.94
C PRO A 409 0.05 -12.70 30.06
N GLY A 410 0.48 -13.02 31.29
CA GLY A 410 1.85 -13.43 31.63
C GLY A 410 2.34 -14.70 30.94
N CYS A 411 2.83 -14.57 29.70
CA CYS A 411 3.34 -15.65 28.88
C CYS A 411 4.83 -15.91 29.14
N ARG A 412 5.20 -17.18 29.39
CA ARG A 412 6.60 -17.62 29.66
C ARG A 412 7.63 -17.33 28.56
N HIS A 413 7.17 -16.89 27.38
CA HIS A 413 7.99 -16.62 26.20
C HIS A 413 7.93 -15.15 25.74
N ILE A 414 7.21 -14.30 26.46
CA ILE A 414 7.12 -12.85 26.20
C ILE A 414 7.80 -12.13 27.38
N ALA A 415 8.52 -11.04 27.11
CA ALA A 415 9.13 -10.24 28.17
C ALA A 415 8.05 -9.45 28.91
N GLU A 416 7.84 -9.80 30.19
CA GLU A 416 6.89 -9.20 31.12
C GLU A 416 6.97 -7.66 31.11
N CYS A 417 5.82 -6.99 30.95
CA CYS A 417 5.74 -5.54 31.05
C CYS A 417 5.87 -5.12 32.53
N VAL A 418 6.93 -4.36 32.83
CA VAL A 418 7.20 -3.81 34.18
C VAL A 418 6.43 -2.50 34.41
N GLY A 419 6.00 -1.85 33.33
CA GLY A 419 5.20 -0.63 33.35
C GLY A 419 5.51 0.30 32.19
N LEU A 420 4.87 1.47 32.21
CA LEU A 420 5.11 2.56 31.26
C LEU A 420 5.85 3.71 31.94
N CYS A 421 6.57 4.51 31.16
CA CYS A 421 7.19 5.75 31.64
C CYS A 421 7.05 6.84 30.58
N LEU A 422 6.80 8.08 30.99
CA LEU A 422 6.71 9.24 30.09
C LEU A 422 7.98 10.09 30.22
N ASP A 423 8.68 10.32 29.11
CA ASP A 423 9.86 11.19 29.02
C ASP A 423 9.55 12.38 28.14
N GLY A 424 8.90 13.39 28.72
CA GLY A 424 8.20 14.42 27.96
C GLY A 424 7.06 13.80 27.13
N GLU A 425 7.07 14.06 25.83
CA GLU A 425 6.10 13.51 24.87
C GLU A 425 6.40 12.05 24.48
N LYS A 426 7.52 11.46 24.93
CA LYS A 426 7.92 10.10 24.55
C LYS A 426 7.44 9.05 25.53
N LEU A 427 6.53 8.20 25.08
CA LEU A 427 6.10 7.01 25.80
C LEU A 427 7.17 5.90 25.72
N LEU A 428 7.69 5.49 26.87
CA LEU A 428 8.64 4.40 27.04
C LEU A 428 7.90 3.14 27.52
N VAL A 429 8.11 2.00 26.85
CA VAL A 429 7.63 0.69 27.33
C VAL A 429 8.76 0.00 28.08
N LEU A 430 8.55 -0.33 29.36
CA LEU A 430 9.54 -0.96 30.23
C LEU A 430 9.23 -2.45 30.36
N GLN A 431 10.19 -3.31 29.99
CA GLN A 431 10.04 -4.77 30.06
C GLN A 431 11.14 -5.39 30.92
N SER A 432 10.86 -6.53 31.53
CA SER A 432 11.84 -7.25 32.35
C SER A 432 13.05 -7.65 31.52
N TYR A 433 14.26 -7.44 32.04
CA TYR A 433 15.47 -7.94 31.39
C TYR A 433 15.59 -9.45 31.61
N SER A 434 14.95 -10.22 30.73
CA SER A 434 15.31 -11.63 30.55
C SER A 434 16.69 -11.71 29.92
N HIS A 435 17.58 -12.53 30.48
CA HIS A 435 18.90 -12.78 29.90
C HIS A 435 18.79 -13.72 28.70
N SER A 436 18.31 -13.17 27.58
CA SER A 436 18.35 -13.84 26.29
C SER A 436 19.81 -14.08 25.91
N VAL A 437 20.23 -15.35 25.95
CA VAL A 437 21.41 -15.79 25.19
C VAL A 437 21.15 -15.40 23.74
N ASP A 438 22.11 -14.72 23.10
CA ASP A 438 22.03 -14.39 21.68
C ASP A 438 21.66 -15.64 20.89
N LEU A 439 20.73 -15.50 19.94
CA LEU A 439 20.20 -16.65 19.19
C LEU A 439 21.31 -17.38 18.42
N HIS A 440 22.34 -16.69 17.93
CA HIS A 440 23.50 -17.35 17.33
C HIS A 440 24.32 -18.14 18.36
N SER A 441 24.54 -17.59 19.55
CA SER A 441 25.19 -18.23 20.70
C SER A 441 24.36 -19.37 21.33
N TYR A 442 23.05 -19.40 21.10
CA TYR A 442 22.17 -20.51 21.47
C TYR A 442 22.25 -21.61 20.41
N LEU A 443 22.04 -21.27 19.14
CA LEU A 443 22.05 -22.24 18.03
C LEU A 443 23.43 -22.87 17.78
N SER A 444 24.53 -22.19 18.10
CA SER A 444 25.89 -22.74 17.99
C SER A 444 26.27 -23.68 19.15
N LYS A 445 25.61 -23.60 20.31
CA LYS A 445 25.88 -24.51 21.45
C LYS A 445 25.42 -25.94 21.19
N ASP A 446 24.27 -26.10 20.55
CA ASP A 446 23.71 -27.42 20.23
C ASP A 446 24.33 -28.04 18.95
N ASN A 447 24.77 -27.23 17.99
CA ASN A 447 25.28 -27.70 16.70
C ASN A 447 26.81 -27.76 16.64
N LYS A 448 27.43 -28.61 17.46
CA LYS A 448 28.86 -29.00 17.31
C LYS A 448 29.12 -30.04 16.21
N ALA A 449 28.24 -30.11 15.22
CA ALA A 449 28.35 -30.89 14.01
C ALA A 449 27.81 -30.05 12.84
N ASP A 450 28.54 -30.06 11.72
CA ASP A 450 28.26 -29.31 10.48
C ASP A 450 28.09 -27.78 10.62
N GLU A 451 29.10 -27.13 11.21
CA GLU A 451 29.33 -25.69 11.03
C GLU A 451 29.79 -25.37 9.60
N SER A 452 28.91 -24.75 8.81
CA SER A 452 29.26 -23.82 7.70
C SER A 452 28.00 -23.30 7.01
N ASN A 453 27.24 -24.20 6.36
CA ASN A 453 26.07 -23.82 5.57
C ASN A 453 24.73 -23.81 6.35
N PHE A 454 24.66 -24.48 7.50
CA PHE A 454 23.38 -24.75 8.19
C PHE A 454 22.93 -23.62 9.15
N THR A 455 23.87 -22.86 9.70
CA THR A 455 23.59 -21.79 10.68
C THR A 455 23.00 -20.52 10.05
N SER A 456 23.51 -20.11 8.89
CA SER A 456 23.08 -18.85 8.23
C SER A 456 21.58 -18.83 7.91
N ARG A 457 21.07 -19.84 7.20
CA ARG A 457 19.65 -19.90 6.78
C ARG A 457 18.69 -20.01 7.97
N ARG A 458 19.08 -20.67 9.07
CA ARG A 458 18.30 -20.73 10.31
C ARG A 458 18.27 -19.40 11.06
N LEU A 459 19.39 -18.66 11.08
CA LEU A 459 19.42 -17.29 11.61
C LEU A 459 18.59 -16.32 10.78
N GLN A 460 18.64 -16.44 9.44
CA GLN A 460 17.82 -15.64 8.53
C GLN A 460 16.33 -15.90 8.72
N LEU A 461 15.90 -17.17 8.77
CA LEU A 461 14.52 -17.56 9.06
C LEU A 461 14.05 -17.07 10.44
N ALA A 462 14.88 -17.22 11.49
CA ALA A 462 14.51 -16.76 12.81
C ALA A 462 14.49 -15.21 12.92
N SER A 463 15.34 -14.52 12.17
CA SER A 463 15.28 -13.05 12.01
C SER A 463 13.99 -12.63 11.30
N GLN A 464 13.59 -13.32 10.22
CA GLN A 464 12.31 -13.08 9.55
C GLN A 464 11.10 -13.38 10.45
N VAL A 465 11.15 -14.43 11.28
CA VAL A 465 10.10 -14.70 12.29
C VAL A 465 10.07 -13.62 13.36
N LEU A 466 11.22 -13.14 13.84
CA LEU A 466 11.27 -12.03 14.80
C LEU A 466 10.74 -10.72 14.20
N LEU A 467 11.08 -10.40 12.96
CA LEU A 467 10.54 -9.25 12.23
C LEU A 467 9.03 -9.40 11.95
N GLY A 468 8.57 -10.60 11.61
CA GLY A 468 7.16 -10.92 11.44
C GLY A 468 6.36 -10.82 12.74
N MET A 469 6.95 -11.23 13.87
CA MET A 469 6.36 -11.01 15.20
C MET A 469 6.39 -9.54 15.61
N GLU A 470 7.45 -8.79 15.29
CA GLU A 470 7.51 -7.34 15.50
C GLU A 470 6.42 -6.62 14.69
N PHE A 471 6.18 -7.05 13.44
CA PHE A 471 5.08 -6.57 12.58
C PHE A 471 3.69 -6.96 13.14
N LEU A 472 3.48 -8.22 13.51
CA LEU A 472 2.19 -8.70 14.03
C LEU A 472 1.79 -8.04 15.35
N VAL A 473 2.74 -7.81 16.27
CA VAL A 473 2.46 -7.12 17.54
C VAL A 473 2.27 -5.60 17.33
N SER A 474 2.77 -5.03 16.22
CA SER A 474 2.59 -3.60 15.89
C SER A 474 1.32 -3.28 15.09
N HIS A 475 0.69 -4.25 14.44
CA HIS A 475 -0.48 -4.05 13.57
C HIS A 475 -1.72 -4.86 13.97
N GLY A 476 -1.54 -5.98 14.72
CA GLY A 476 -2.62 -6.73 15.36
C GLY A 476 -3.10 -6.11 16.66
#